data_AF-D2UZF5-F1
#
_entry.id   AF-D2UZF5-F1
#
_cell.length_a   1.000
_cell.length_b   1.000
_cell.length_c   1.000
_cell.angle_alpha   90.00
_cell.angle_beta   90.00
_cell.angle_gamma   90.00
#
_symmetry.space_group_name_H-M   'P 1'
#
loop_
_entity.id
_entity.type
_entity.pdbx_description
1 polymer ?
#
loop_
_entity_poly.entity_id
_entity_poly.type
_entity_poly.pdbx_seq_one_letter_code
_entity_poly.pdbx_strand_id
1 'polypeptide(L)'
;MLIPPSVSFSCTFEYDQVKYNQTQNMFGMASIKAPIYVEKENRSSLDIIAVLDKSGSMSDKIELVKKSLLFMIDQMQARDRLGIVEFDANVSTTLKLTSMDNGGKKQAMNCVNNIKLGTTTNISGAIIEAFDILANRGGNISPTTSILLFTDGLPTVGVQQQDKIVNIVEKLYTKLNLQNTSFSSQTNCIYFWFWRGTFGKLFDRDL
;
A
#
# COMPACT_ATOMS: atom_id res chain seq x y z
N MET A 1 3.31 -32.42 18.39
CA MET A 1 2.34 -31.33 18.60
C MET A 1 3.11 -30.03 18.55
N LEU A 2 3.01 -29.26 17.45
CA LEU A 2 3.74 -28.00 17.30
C LEU A 2 2.96 -26.90 18.04
N ILE A 3 3.59 -26.30 19.04
CA ILE A 3 3.03 -25.15 19.76
C ILE A 3 2.90 -24.00 18.74
N PRO A 4 1.72 -23.39 18.56
CA PRO A 4 1.58 -22.26 17.65
C PRO A 4 2.45 -21.10 18.13
N PRO A 5 3.03 -20.33 17.22
CA PRO A 5 3.94 -19.24 17.58
C PRO A 5 3.16 -18.20 18.40
N SER A 6 3.60 -17.95 19.64
CA SER A 6 2.89 -17.10 20.60
C SER A 6 3.15 -15.62 20.33
N VAL A 7 2.09 -14.83 20.18
CA VAL A 7 2.17 -13.36 20.19
C VAL A 7 2.25 -12.92 21.65
N SER A 8 3.25 -12.12 22.01
CA SER A 8 3.31 -11.51 23.34
C SER A 8 2.82 -10.06 23.28
N PHE A 9 1.87 -9.75 24.16
CA PHE A 9 1.33 -8.42 24.36
C PHE A 9 1.81 -7.88 25.71
N SER A 10 2.37 -6.68 25.74
CA SER A 10 2.73 -5.98 26.97
C SER A 10 2.25 -4.55 26.90
N CYS A 11 1.64 -4.06 27.98
CA CYS A 11 1.23 -2.66 28.10
C CYS A 11 1.95 -2.03 29.29
N THR A 12 2.55 -0.87 29.08
CA THR A 12 3.21 -0.08 30.13
C THR A 12 2.62 1.32 30.13
N PHE A 13 2.10 1.76 31.28
CA PHE A 13 1.50 3.08 31.44
C PHE A 13 2.55 4.09 31.94
N GLU A 14 2.29 5.38 31.73
CA GLU A 14 3.15 6.48 32.22
C GLU A 14 3.26 6.49 33.76
N TYR A 15 2.18 6.11 34.46
CA TYR A 15 2.14 6.04 35.92
C TYR A 15 1.64 4.67 36.37
N ASP A 16 2.31 4.08 37.36
CA ASP A 16 1.92 2.80 37.97
C ASP A 16 0.67 2.93 38.87
N GLN A 17 0.33 4.16 39.28
CA GLN A 17 -0.78 4.44 40.18
C GLN A 17 -1.52 5.72 39.80
N VAL A 18 -2.84 5.71 40.00
CA VAL A 18 -3.73 6.84 39.72
C VAL A 18 -4.53 7.19 40.96
N LYS A 19 -4.88 8.48 41.13
CA LYS A 19 -5.67 8.93 42.28
C LYS A 19 -7.09 8.41 42.18
N TYR A 20 -7.62 7.84 43.27
CA TYR A 20 -8.94 7.18 43.29
C TYR A 20 -10.13 8.12 43.00
N ASN A 21 -9.97 9.42 43.21
CA ASN A 21 -11.07 10.40 43.11
C ASN A 21 -10.86 11.42 41.96
N GLN A 22 -10.07 11.07 40.96
CA GLN A 22 -9.77 11.99 39.87
C GLN A 22 -9.68 11.25 38.54
N THR A 23 -10.48 11.68 37.57
CA THR A 23 -10.35 11.22 36.19
C THR A 23 -9.10 11.85 35.59
N GLN A 24 -8.18 11.02 35.09
CA GLN A 24 -6.96 11.47 34.44
C GLN A 24 -6.74 10.71 33.13
N ASN A 25 -6.38 11.46 32.09
CA ASN A 25 -5.91 10.87 30.84
C ASN A 25 -4.45 10.43 31.04
N MET A 26 -4.13 9.21 30.63
CA MET A 26 -2.76 8.69 30.70
C MET A 26 -2.35 8.13 29.35
N PHE A 27 -1.07 8.27 29.05
CA PHE A 27 -0.46 7.59 27.92
C PHE A 27 0.01 6.21 28.35
N GLY A 28 -0.19 5.23 27.48
CA GLY A 28 0.31 3.87 27.64
C GLY A 28 0.96 3.41 26.35
N MET A 29 2.09 2.71 26.48
CA MET A 29 2.74 2.02 25.38
C MET A 29 2.26 0.58 25.37
N ALA A 30 1.51 0.22 24.34
CA ALA A 30 1.24 -1.17 23.99
C ALA A 30 2.34 -1.66 23.05
N SER A 31 3.09 -2.67 23.46
CA SER A 31 4.04 -3.38 22.61
C SER A 31 3.47 -4.74 22.23
N ILE A 32 3.37 -4.97 20.93
CA ILE A 32 2.99 -6.25 20.34
C ILE A 32 4.25 -6.82 19.72
N LYS A 33 4.76 -7.91 20.29
CA LYS A 33 5.87 -8.65 19.69
C LYS A 33 5.31 -9.87 18.97
N ALA A 34 5.36 -9.80 17.65
CA ALA A 34 5.10 -10.94 16.82
C ALA A 34 6.19 -12.01 17.05
N PRO A 35 5.83 -13.29 17.05
CA PRO A 35 6.81 -14.37 17.13
C PRO A 35 7.72 -14.36 15.89
N ILE A 36 8.94 -14.87 16.06
CA ILE A 36 9.88 -15.03 14.94
C ILE A 36 9.24 -16.00 13.95
N TYR A 37 8.92 -15.49 12.76
CA TYR A 37 8.38 -16.29 11.67
C TYR A 37 9.49 -17.18 11.12
N VAL A 38 9.48 -18.46 11.51
CA VAL A 38 10.30 -19.48 10.84
C VAL A 38 9.62 -19.78 9.52
N GLU A 39 10.31 -19.50 8.40
CA GLU A 39 9.77 -19.65 7.05
C GLU A 39 9.01 -20.96 6.89
N LYS A 40 7.68 -20.89 6.79
CA LYS A 40 6.92 -21.88 6.03
C LYS A 40 6.95 -21.40 4.60
N GLU A 41 7.28 -22.28 3.67
CA GLU A 41 7.38 -22.09 2.22
C GLU A 41 6.16 -21.41 1.54
N ASN A 42 5.11 -21.06 2.26
CA ASN A 42 3.87 -20.52 1.75
C ASN A 42 3.46 -19.19 2.43
N ARG A 43 4.19 -18.11 2.13
CA ARG A 43 3.54 -16.79 2.18
C ARG A 43 2.53 -16.70 1.04
N SER A 44 1.36 -16.14 1.29
CA SER A 44 0.39 -15.90 0.21
C SER A 44 1.01 -15.05 -0.90
N SER A 45 0.62 -15.31 -2.15
CA SER A 45 0.99 -14.43 -3.25
C SER A 45 0.45 -13.03 -3.00
N LEU A 46 1.21 -12.03 -3.44
CA LEU A 46 0.85 -10.62 -3.32
C LEU A 46 0.57 -10.03 -4.70
N ASP A 47 -0.50 -9.26 -4.82
CA ASP A 47 -0.69 -8.33 -5.93
C ASP A 47 -0.45 -6.91 -5.42
N ILE A 48 0.61 -6.26 -5.90
CA ILE A 48 0.95 -4.89 -5.52
C ILE A 48 0.80 -3.98 -6.74
N ILE A 49 0.13 -2.84 -6.57
CA ILE A 49 0.16 -1.74 -7.54
C ILE A 49 0.84 -0.55 -6.90
N ALA A 50 2.01 -0.19 -7.41
CA ALA A 50 2.70 1.03 -7.05
C ALA A 50 2.17 2.18 -7.91
N VAL A 51 1.58 3.18 -7.26
CA VAL A 51 1.04 4.39 -7.89
C VAL A 51 1.99 5.55 -7.54
N LEU A 52 2.61 6.13 -8.55
CA LEU A 52 3.77 7.01 -8.43
C LEU A 52 3.47 8.42 -8.91
N ASP A 53 3.58 9.35 -7.98
CA ASP A 53 3.55 10.78 -8.30
C ASP A 53 4.91 11.20 -8.89
N LYS A 54 4.88 11.69 -10.12
CA LYS A 54 6.05 12.26 -10.80
C LYS A 54 5.97 13.79 -10.94
N SER A 55 5.10 14.46 -10.19
CA SER A 55 5.01 15.93 -10.20
C SER A 55 6.33 16.61 -9.85
N GLY A 56 6.48 17.88 -10.24
CA GLY A 56 7.74 18.62 -10.05
C GLY A 56 8.22 18.71 -8.59
N SER A 57 7.31 18.64 -7.61
CA SER A 57 7.65 18.60 -6.18
C SER A 57 8.37 17.32 -5.76
N MET A 58 8.23 16.24 -6.52
CA MET A 58 8.91 14.95 -6.28
C MET A 58 10.34 14.91 -6.85
N SER A 59 10.83 16.00 -7.46
CA SER A 59 12.16 16.05 -8.09
C SER A 59 13.30 15.53 -7.20
N ASP A 60 13.34 15.96 -5.94
CA ASP A 60 14.39 15.55 -4.99
C ASP A 60 14.09 14.19 -4.30
N LYS A 61 12.87 13.69 -4.42
CA LYS A 61 12.37 12.48 -3.71
C LYS A 61 12.26 11.26 -4.61
N ILE A 62 12.17 11.47 -5.92
CA ILE A 62 11.95 10.40 -6.90
C ILE A 62 13.06 9.35 -6.85
N GLU A 63 14.30 9.75 -6.60
CA GLU A 63 15.43 8.84 -6.47
C GLU A 63 15.34 7.94 -5.23
N LEU A 64 14.79 8.46 -4.12
CA LEU A 64 14.50 7.64 -2.94
C LEU A 64 13.36 6.66 -3.21
N VAL A 65 12.31 7.12 -3.90
CA VAL A 65 11.19 6.25 -4.28
C VAL A 65 11.64 5.13 -5.20
N LYS A 66 12.47 5.44 -6.21
CA LYS A 66 13.10 4.43 -7.08
C LYS A 66 13.90 3.41 -6.28
N LYS A 67 14.77 3.84 -5.36
CA LYS A 67 15.54 2.93 -4.49
C LYS A 67 14.63 2.02 -3.66
N SER A 68 13.57 2.58 -3.07
CA SER A 68 12.59 1.81 -2.29
C SER A 68 11.84 0.79 -3.16
N LEU A 69 11.46 1.16 -4.38
CA LEU A 69 10.81 0.24 -5.33
C LEU A 69 11.76 -0.86 -5.79
N LEU A 70 13.02 -0.54 -6.08
CA LEU A 70 14.03 -1.53 -6.45
C LEU A 70 14.26 -2.53 -5.32
N PHE A 71 14.36 -2.04 -4.08
CA PHE A 71 14.43 -2.90 -2.90
C PHE A 71 13.19 -3.79 -2.76
N MET A 72 12.00 -3.23 -2.94
CA MET A 72 10.75 -4.01 -2.91
C MET A 72 10.75 -5.12 -3.98
N ILE A 73 11.09 -4.80 -5.24
CA ILE A 73 11.16 -5.77 -6.34
C ILE A 73 12.14 -6.90 -6.03
N ASP A 74 13.27 -6.58 -5.40
CA ASP A 74 14.27 -7.57 -5.01
C ASP A 74 13.71 -8.57 -3.98
N GLN A 75 12.95 -8.09 -3.00
CA GLN A 75 12.34 -8.90 -1.93
C GLN A 75 11.06 -9.65 -2.37
N MET A 76 10.48 -9.31 -3.52
CA MET A 76 9.31 -10.02 -4.06
C MET A 76 9.67 -11.44 -4.55
N GLN A 77 8.71 -12.36 -4.48
CA GLN A 77 8.85 -13.74 -4.92
C GLN A 77 8.22 -13.93 -6.30
N ALA A 78 8.61 -15.00 -7.02
CA ALA A 78 8.10 -15.28 -8.38
C ALA A 78 6.57 -15.42 -8.47
N ARG A 79 5.91 -15.75 -7.35
CA ARG A 79 4.45 -15.83 -7.23
C ARG A 79 3.74 -14.48 -7.06
N ASP A 80 4.48 -13.43 -6.74
CA ASP A 80 3.89 -12.10 -6.59
C ASP A 80 3.78 -11.41 -7.93
N ARG A 81 2.87 -10.43 -7.99
CA ARG A 81 2.72 -9.57 -9.14
C ARG A 81 2.86 -8.11 -8.76
N LEU A 82 3.53 -7.34 -9.62
CA LEU A 82 3.69 -5.90 -9.48
C LEU A 82 3.10 -5.20 -10.70
N GLY A 83 2.29 -4.17 -10.44
CA GLY A 83 1.89 -3.15 -11.40
C GLY A 83 2.51 -1.81 -11.01
N ILE A 84 2.83 -0.99 -12.01
CA ILE A 84 3.38 0.35 -11.83
C ILE A 84 2.54 1.32 -12.65
N VAL A 85 1.91 2.26 -11.96
CA VAL A 85 1.14 3.37 -12.52
C VAL A 85 1.86 4.66 -12.17
N GLU A 86 2.19 5.45 -13.17
CA GLU A 86 2.77 6.78 -13.00
C GLU A 86 1.72 7.83 -13.31
N PHE A 87 1.73 8.94 -12.57
CA PHE A 87 0.83 10.04 -12.84
C PHE A 87 1.49 11.41 -12.69
N ASP A 88 1.17 12.28 -13.63
CA ASP A 88 1.37 13.72 -13.55
C ASP A 88 0.06 14.46 -13.87
N ALA A 89 -0.04 15.17 -15.00
CA ALA A 89 -1.31 15.60 -15.59
C ALA A 89 -2.10 14.38 -16.12
N ASN A 90 -1.36 13.45 -16.71
CA ASN A 90 -1.88 12.24 -17.31
C ASN A 90 -1.49 11.04 -16.46
N VAL A 91 -2.31 9.99 -16.56
CA VAL A 91 -2.08 8.73 -15.88
C VAL A 91 -1.58 7.73 -16.93
N SER A 92 -0.51 7.02 -16.62
CA SER A 92 0.08 6.03 -17.51
C SER A 92 0.50 4.77 -16.75
N THR A 93 0.08 3.61 -17.26
CA THR A 93 0.48 2.32 -16.71
C THR A 93 1.80 1.86 -17.34
N THR A 94 2.91 2.14 -16.67
CA THR A 94 4.27 1.83 -17.14
C THR A 94 4.60 0.35 -17.05
N LEU A 95 4.05 -0.33 -16.04
CA LEU A 95 4.15 -1.79 -15.92
C LEU A 95 2.75 -2.33 -15.64
N LYS A 96 2.23 -3.15 -16.57
CA LYS A 96 1.02 -3.94 -16.32
C LYS A 96 1.31 -4.95 -15.21
N LEU A 97 0.28 -5.44 -14.53
CA LEU A 97 0.44 -6.42 -13.46
C LEU A 97 1.22 -7.66 -13.95
N THR A 98 2.48 -7.77 -13.54
CA THR A 98 3.47 -8.73 -14.07
C THR A 98 4.00 -9.58 -12.92
N SER A 99 4.18 -10.88 -13.14
CA SER A 99 4.78 -11.78 -12.15
C SER A 99 6.25 -11.43 -11.89
N MET A 100 6.67 -11.42 -10.63
CA MET A 100 8.04 -11.06 -10.23
C MET A 100 9.00 -12.26 -10.31
N ASP A 101 8.92 -13.01 -11.42
CA ASP A 101 9.93 -13.97 -11.80
C ASP A 101 11.22 -13.26 -12.29
N ASN A 102 12.25 -14.02 -12.64
CA ASN A 102 13.52 -13.44 -13.07
C ASN A 102 13.40 -12.50 -14.28
N GLY A 103 12.42 -12.73 -15.17
CA GLY A 103 12.15 -11.87 -16.33
C GLY A 103 11.37 -10.63 -15.93
N GLY A 104 10.29 -10.81 -15.19
CA GLY A 104 9.42 -9.74 -14.71
C GLY A 104 10.13 -8.78 -13.74
N LYS A 105 11.02 -9.29 -12.88
CA LYS A 105 11.87 -8.44 -12.03
C LYS A 105 12.77 -7.53 -12.88
N LYS A 106 13.44 -8.07 -13.89
CA LYS A 106 14.28 -7.27 -14.81
C LYS A 106 13.45 -6.21 -15.54
N GLN A 107 12.26 -6.59 -16.02
CA GLN A 107 11.35 -5.66 -16.66
C GLN A 107 10.92 -4.54 -15.71
N ALA A 108 10.52 -4.89 -14.48
CA ALA A 108 10.11 -3.93 -13.46
C ALA A 108 11.25 -2.98 -13.08
N MET A 109 12.48 -3.49 -12.86
CA MET A 109 13.65 -2.67 -12.57
C MET A 109 13.94 -1.68 -13.71
N ASN A 110 13.84 -2.12 -14.96
CA ASN A 110 14.02 -1.24 -16.12
C ASN A 110 12.95 -0.14 -16.19
N CYS A 111 11.67 -0.49 -15.91
CA CYS A 111 10.60 0.50 -15.82
C CYS A 111 10.90 1.55 -14.74
N VAL A 112 11.27 1.12 -13.52
CA VAL A 112 11.58 2.02 -12.40
C VAL A 112 12.74 2.96 -12.71
N ASN A 113 13.81 2.45 -13.33
CA ASN A 113 14.96 3.28 -13.69
C ASN A 113 14.62 4.33 -14.75
N ASN A 114 13.65 4.06 -15.62
CA ASN A 114 13.21 4.95 -16.69
C ASN A 114 12.16 5.98 -16.27
N ILE A 115 11.70 5.98 -15.00
CA ILE A 115 10.75 6.97 -14.49
C ILE A 115 11.36 8.37 -14.61
N LYS A 116 10.65 9.26 -15.29
CA LYS A 116 11.02 10.67 -15.49
C LYS A 116 10.05 11.60 -14.77
N LEU A 117 10.56 12.76 -14.38
CA LEU A 117 9.76 13.82 -13.77
C LEU A 117 8.77 14.40 -14.78
N GLY A 118 7.55 14.61 -14.31
CA GLY A 118 6.47 15.33 -14.96
C GLY A 118 6.20 16.67 -14.27
N THR A 119 5.03 17.24 -14.53
CA THR A 119 4.73 18.65 -14.19
C THR A 119 3.66 18.81 -13.10
N THR A 120 2.49 18.18 -13.25
CA THR A 120 1.33 18.36 -12.35
C THR A 120 0.92 17.06 -11.64
N THR A 121 -0.18 17.04 -10.87
CA THR A 121 -0.58 15.92 -10.00
C THR A 121 -2.07 15.55 -10.15
N ASN A 122 -2.38 14.42 -10.80
CA ASN A 122 -3.72 13.85 -10.98
C ASN A 122 -3.89 12.53 -10.19
N ILE A 123 -4.15 12.66 -8.89
CA ILE A 123 -4.28 11.51 -7.96
C ILE A 123 -5.53 10.67 -8.27
N SER A 124 -6.65 11.32 -8.58
CA SER A 124 -7.93 10.62 -8.79
C SER A 124 -7.89 9.66 -9.97
N GLY A 125 -7.29 10.08 -11.09
CA GLY A 125 -7.15 9.20 -12.25
C GLY A 125 -6.22 8.02 -11.97
N ALA A 126 -5.13 8.25 -11.22
CA ALA A 126 -4.15 7.22 -10.90
C ALA A 126 -4.74 6.12 -10.02
N ILE A 127 -5.60 6.50 -9.06
CA ILE A 127 -6.33 5.55 -8.23
C ILE A 127 -7.33 4.77 -9.08
N ILE A 128 -8.12 5.43 -9.93
CA ILE A 128 -9.09 4.73 -10.80
C ILE A 128 -8.38 3.70 -11.69
N GLU A 129 -7.27 4.07 -12.34
CA GLU A 129 -6.47 3.16 -13.16
C GLU A 129 -5.93 1.98 -12.35
N ALA A 130 -5.42 2.21 -11.13
CA ALA A 130 -4.98 1.13 -10.26
C ALA A 130 -6.11 0.14 -9.93
N PHE A 131 -7.31 0.66 -9.63
CA PHE A 131 -8.48 -0.17 -9.40
C PHE A 131 -8.92 -0.93 -10.64
N ASP A 132 -8.84 -0.32 -11.83
CA ASP A 132 -9.18 -0.97 -13.10
C ASP A 132 -8.19 -2.05 -13.48
N ILE A 133 -6.88 -1.87 -13.21
CA ILE A 133 -5.88 -2.93 -13.34
C ILE A 133 -6.22 -4.10 -12.43
N LEU A 134 -6.63 -3.84 -11.19
CA LEU A 134 -7.08 -4.91 -10.29
C LEU A 134 -8.35 -5.58 -10.80
N ALA A 135 -9.37 -4.81 -11.19
CA ALA A 135 -10.63 -5.37 -11.67
C ALA A 135 -10.43 -6.30 -12.89
N ASN A 136 -9.49 -5.94 -13.78
CA ASN A 136 -9.24 -6.64 -15.03
C ASN A 136 -8.04 -7.62 -14.97
N ARG A 137 -7.52 -7.92 -13.78
CA ARG A 137 -6.22 -8.63 -13.65
C ARG A 137 -6.19 -10.06 -14.21
N GLY A 138 -7.34 -10.69 -14.42
CA GLY A 138 -7.45 -12.03 -14.98
C GLY A 138 -6.71 -13.12 -14.18
N GLY A 139 -7.07 -14.39 -14.40
CA GLY A 139 -6.41 -15.53 -13.76
C GLY A 139 -6.61 -15.61 -12.24
N ASN A 140 -5.71 -16.32 -11.55
CA ASN A 140 -5.81 -16.51 -10.09
C ASN A 140 -5.58 -15.18 -9.35
N ILE A 141 -6.56 -14.81 -8.54
CA ILE A 141 -6.51 -13.64 -7.68
C ILE A 141 -5.62 -13.95 -6.47
N SER A 142 -4.63 -13.09 -6.22
CA SER A 142 -3.80 -13.23 -5.03
C SER A 142 -4.63 -12.92 -3.77
N PRO A 143 -4.46 -13.69 -2.67
CA PRO A 143 -5.22 -13.48 -1.44
C PRO A 143 -4.97 -12.13 -0.77
N THR A 144 -3.85 -11.49 -1.09
CA THR A 144 -3.47 -10.19 -0.56
C THR A 144 -3.21 -9.26 -1.73
N THR A 145 -4.00 -8.19 -1.79
CA THR A 145 -3.87 -7.14 -2.80
C THR A 145 -3.67 -5.80 -2.12
N SER A 146 -2.67 -5.05 -2.60
CA SER A 146 -2.33 -3.73 -2.07
C SER A 146 -2.06 -2.71 -3.16
N ILE A 147 -2.63 -1.52 -2.98
CA ILE A 147 -2.27 -0.33 -3.75
C ILE A 147 -1.37 0.51 -2.85
N LEU A 148 -0.18 0.86 -3.33
CA LEU A 148 0.80 1.71 -2.66
C LEU A 148 0.87 3.04 -3.40
N LEU A 149 0.32 4.10 -2.80
CA LEU A 149 0.42 5.45 -3.36
C LEU A 149 1.66 6.17 -2.79
N PHE A 150 2.52 6.66 -3.67
CA PHE A 150 3.67 7.50 -3.36
C PHE A 150 3.40 8.94 -3.83
N THR A 151 3.12 9.85 -2.92
CA THR A 151 2.89 11.28 -3.22
C THR A 151 3.42 12.19 -2.11
N ASP A 152 3.85 13.39 -2.49
CA ASP A 152 4.32 14.47 -1.61
C ASP A 152 3.29 15.62 -1.48
N GLY A 153 2.30 15.64 -2.37
CA GLY A 153 1.46 16.81 -2.57
C GLY A 153 0.00 16.62 -2.21
N LEU A 154 -0.65 17.75 -1.92
CA LEU A 154 -2.09 17.87 -2.07
C LEU A 154 -2.44 17.79 -3.57
N PRO A 155 -3.59 17.21 -3.95
CA PRO A 155 -3.97 17.10 -5.35
C PRO A 155 -4.09 18.50 -5.98
N THR A 156 -3.30 18.77 -7.02
CA THR A 156 -3.32 20.06 -7.73
C THR A 156 -4.24 20.03 -8.96
N VAL A 157 -4.45 18.86 -9.57
CA VAL A 157 -5.33 18.66 -10.73
C VAL A 157 -6.36 17.57 -10.43
N GLY A 158 -7.61 17.78 -10.83
CA GLY A 158 -8.72 16.82 -10.61
C GLY A 158 -9.50 17.10 -9.32
N VAL A 159 -9.90 16.04 -8.62
CA VAL A 159 -10.67 16.15 -7.37
C VAL A 159 -9.74 16.61 -6.23
N GLN A 160 -9.78 17.91 -5.90
CA GLN A 160 -8.86 18.52 -4.92
C GLN A 160 -9.30 18.32 -3.45
N GLN A 161 -10.55 17.91 -3.21
CA GLN A 161 -11.06 17.67 -1.86
C GLN A 161 -10.76 16.24 -1.42
N GLN A 162 -10.02 16.10 -0.32
CA GLN A 162 -9.65 14.82 0.27
C GLN A 162 -10.88 13.93 0.52
N ASP A 163 -11.97 14.48 1.05
CA ASP A 163 -13.20 13.73 1.32
C ASP A 163 -13.80 13.11 0.04
N LYS A 164 -13.68 13.80 -1.09
CA LYS A 164 -14.17 13.28 -2.37
C LYS A 164 -13.29 12.15 -2.90
N ILE A 165 -11.97 12.22 -2.68
CA ILE A 165 -11.06 11.13 -3.05
C ILE A 165 -11.35 9.90 -2.20
N VAL A 166 -11.53 10.06 -0.88
CA VAL A 166 -11.90 8.97 0.02
C VAL A 166 -13.21 8.32 -0.42
N ASN A 167 -14.24 9.12 -0.71
CA ASN A 167 -15.53 8.62 -1.22
C ASN A 167 -15.39 7.86 -2.54
N ILE A 168 -14.50 8.29 -3.45
CA ILE A 168 -14.22 7.56 -4.69
C ILE A 168 -13.56 6.22 -4.39
N VAL A 169 -12.54 6.21 -3.52
CA VAL A 169 -11.84 4.99 -3.11
C VAL A 169 -12.80 4.00 -2.44
N GLU A 170 -13.68 4.46 -1.55
CA GLU A 170 -14.70 3.63 -0.90
C GLU A 170 -15.68 3.01 -1.91
N LYS A 171 -16.15 3.80 -2.88
CA LYS A 171 -17.03 3.30 -3.95
C LYS A 171 -16.34 2.26 -4.82
N LEU A 172 -15.09 2.51 -5.20
CA LEU A 172 -14.30 1.59 -6.02
C LEU A 172 -13.98 0.31 -5.25
N TYR A 173 -13.68 0.41 -3.96
CA TYR A 173 -13.46 -0.72 -3.07
C TYR A 173 -14.69 -1.61 -2.96
N THR A 174 -15.87 -0.99 -2.76
CA THR A 174 -17.15 -1.71 -2.73
C THR A 174 -17.41 -2.41 -4.07
N LYS A 175 -17.14 -1.75 -5.20
CA LYS A 175 -17.31 -2.33 -6.55
C LYS A 175 -16.37 -3.52 -6.78
N LEU A 176 -15.10 -3.44 -6.36
CA LEU A 176 -14.16 -4.56 -6.45
C LEU A 176 -14.57 -5.75 -5.59
N ASN A 177 -15.08 -5.51 -4.39
CA ASN A 177 -15.56 -6.59 -3.52
C ASN A 177 -16.84 -7.23 -4.08
N LEU A 178 -17.75 -6.47 -4.68
CA LEU A 178 -18.98 -6.98 -5.30
C LEU A 178 -18.69 -7.85 -6.54
N GLN A 179 -17.65 -7.53 -7.30
CA GLN A 179 -17.27 -8.32 -8.48
C GLN A 179 -16.59 -9.64 -8.11
N ASN A 180 -16.02 -9.75 -6.91
CA ASN A 180 -15.35 -10.95 -6.44
C ASN A 180 -16.20 -11.65 -5.37
N THR A 181 -17.13 -12.51 -5.77
CA THR A 181 -18.06 -13.21 -4.84
C THR A 181 -17.40 -14.29 -3.97
N SER A 182 -16.10 -14.54 -4.11
CA SER A 182 -15.29 -15.53 -3.36
C SER A 182 -14.30 -14.89 -2.36
N PHE A 183 -14.50 -13.62 -2.01
CA PHE A 183 -13.51 -12.76 -1.35
C PHE A 183 -13.51 -12.76 0.19
N SER A 184 -14.27 -13.65 0.85
CA SER A 184 -14.53 -13.56 2.31
C SER A 184 -13.29 -13.78 3.22
N SER A 185 -12.13 -14.13 2.66
CA SER A 185 -10.89 -14.39 3.41
C SER A 185 -9.67 -13.56 2.95
N GLN A 186 -9.84 -12.60 2.03
CA GLN A 186 -8.73 -11.86 1.44
C GLN A 186 -8.49 -10.52 2.15
N THR A 187 -7.27 -10.31 2.61
CA THR A 187 -6.85 -9.05 3.24
C THR A 187 -6.49 -8.05 2.15
N ASN A 188 -7.45 -7.23 1.73
CA ASN A 188 -7.15 -6.06 0.92
C ASN A 188 -6.70 -4.93 1.83
N CYS A 189 -5.47 -4.47 1.63
CA CYS A 189 -4.98 -3.30 2.33
C CYS A 189 -4.57 -2.24 1.31
N ILE A 190 -5.31 -1.14 1.28
CA ILE A 190 -4.91 0.05 0.54
C ILE A 190 -4.06 0.88 1.50
N TYR A 191 -2.75 0.96 1.21
CA TYR A 191 -1.80 1.71 2.02
C TYR A 191 -1.43 2.99 1.27
N PHE A 192 -1.59 4.12 1.96
CA PHE A 192 -1.16 5.41 1.45
C PHE A 192 0.16 5.75 2.11
N TRP A 193 1.20 5.91 1.29
CA TRP A 193 2.51 6.33 1.76
C TRP A 193 2.66 7.83 1.52
N PHE A 194 2.33 8.61 2.55
CA PHE A 194 2.63 10.04 2.55
C PHE A 194 4.06 10.24 3.06
N TRP A 195 4.92 10.85 2.26
CA TRP A 195 6.33 11.10 2.61
C TRP A 195 6.52 12.03 3.84
N ARG A 196 5.42 12.59 4.39
CA ARG A 196 5.41 13.38 5.64
C ARG A 196 5.61 12.57 6.93
N GLY A 197 6.15 11.36 6.87
CA GLY A 197 6.58 10.61 8.06
C GLY A 197 5.47 9.84 8.78
N THR A 198 4.29 9.71 8.20
CA THR A 198 3.19 8.88 8.73
C THR A 198 2.84 7.76 7.76
N PHE A 199 3.15 6.53 8.16
CA PHE A 199 2.62 5.32 7.54
C PHE A 199 1.14 5.23 7.96
N GLY A 200 0.21 5.41 7.01
CA GLY A 200 -1.22 5.42 7.30
C GLY A 200 -1.98 4.41 6.44
N LYS A 201 -2.74 3.53 7.08
CA LYS A 201 -3.76 2.71 6.41
C LYS A 201 -5.03 3.56 6.31
N LEU A 202 -5.57 3.75 5.10
CA LEU A 202 -6.78 4.57 4.92
C LEU A 202 -8.05 3.87 5.44
N PHE A 203 -7.95 2.58 5.79
CA PHE A 203 -9.04 1.72 6.25
C PHE A 203 -8.71 1.03 7.59
N ASP A 204 -8.16 1.76 8.56
CA ASP A 204 -8.40 1.42 9.98
C ASP A 204 -9.53 2.33 10.47
N ARG A 205 -10.76 1.89 10.22
CA ARG A 205 -11.86 2.20 11.12
C ARG A 205 -11.91 1.02 12.08
N ASP A 206 -11.61 1.31 13.34
CA ASP A 206 -11.82 0.40 14.46
C ASP A 206 -13.18 -0.27 14.32
N LEU A 207 -13.18 -1.60 14.20
CA LEU A 207 -14.32 -2.45 14.48
C LEU A 207 -14.35 -2.74 15.98
#